data_AF-A0A3M5JE67-F1
#
_entry.id   AF-A0A3M5JE67-F1
#
_cell.length_a   1.000
_cell.length_b   1.000
_cell.length_c   1.000
_cell.angle_alpha   90.00
_cell.angle_beta   90.00
_cell.angle_gamma   90.00
#
_symmetry.space_group_name_H-M   'P 1'
#
loop_
_entity.id
_entity.type
_entity.pdbx_description
1 polymer ?
#
loop_
_entity_poly.entity_id
_entity_poly.type
_entity_poly.pdbx_seq_one_letter_code
_entity_poly.pdbx_strand_id
1 'polypeptide(L)' 'MYVCLCQGVTDGQIRDAILKGCCSYREVRETLGVASKCGKCACLAKEVVRDTLTELQTTQASLAYPAEFSAA' A
#
# COMPACT_ATOMS: atom_id res chain seq x y z
N MET A 1 -6.98 -0.20 -11.06
CA MET A 1 -7.84 -1.41 -11.11
C MET A 1 -8.78 -1.47 -9.89
N TYR A 2 -10.02 -1.95 -10.05
CA TYR A 2 -10.87 -2.25 -8.89
C TYR A 2 -10.38 -3.48 -8.15
N VAL A 3 -10.09 -3.33 -6.87
CA VAL A 3 -9.68 -4.42 -5.98
C VAL A 3 -10.91 -4.98 -5.24
N CYS A 4 -11.83 -4.13 -4.79
CA CYS A 4 -13.06 -4.57 -4.11
C CYS A 4 -14.31 -4.01 -4.78
N LEU A 5 -15.05 -4.90 -5.46
CA LEU A 5 -16.31 -4.53 -6.11
C LEU A 5 -17.44 -4.22 -5.12
N CYS A 6 -17.46 -4.89 -3.96
CA CYS A 6 -18.54 -4.71 -2.98
C CYS A 6 -18.56 -3.32 -2.32
N GLN A 7 -17.43 -2.62 -2.33
CA GLN A 7 -17.25 -1.28 -1.74
C GLN A 7 -16.70 -0.26 -2.75
N GLY A 8 -16.51 -0.64 -4.02
CA GLY A 8 -15.95 0.24 -5.04
C GLY A 8 -14.51 0.71 -4.76
N VAL A 9 -13.69 -0.12 -4.11
CA VAL A 9 -12.31 0.25 -3.76
C VAL A 9 -11.35 -0.12 -4.89
N THR A 10 -10.55 0.86 -5.30
CA THR A 10 -9.46 0.71 -6.28
C THR A 10 -8.10 0.51 -5.62
N ASP A 11 -7.15 -0.03 -6.36
CA ASP A 11 -5.75 -0.11 -5.96
C ASP A 11 -5.15 1.27 -5.67
N GLY A 12 -5.47 2.29 -6.47
CA GLY A 12 -5.06 3.67 -6.22
C GLY A 12 -5.52 4.18 -4.86
N GLN A 13 -6.78 3.94 -4.49
CA GLN A 13 -7.29 4.34 -3.16
C GLN A 13 -6.58 3.61 -2.01
N ILE A 14 -6.19 2.34 -2.20
CA ILE A 14 -5.40 1.59 -1.22
C ILE A 14 -4.02 2.24 -1.05
N ARG A 15 -3.34 2.57 -2.15
CA ARG A 15 -2.04 3.25 -2.11
C ARG A 15 -2.15 4.63 -1.46
N ASP A 16 -3.16 5.40 -1.82
CA ASP A 16 -3.41 6.72 -1.23
C ASP A 16 -3.67 6.65 0.27
N ALA A 17 -4.39 5.63 0.76
CA ALA A 17 -4.61 5.43 2.19
C ALA A 17 -3.29 5.17 2.93
N ILE A 18 -2.39 4.37 2.33
CA ILE A 18 -1.05 4.13 2.87
C ILE A 18 -0.23 5.42 2.89
N LEU A 19 -0.22 6.20 1.81
CA LEU A 19 0.46 7.49 1.73
C LEU A 19 -0.08 8.52 2.74
N LYS A 20 -1.36 8.40 3.11
CA LYS A 20 -1.98 9.23 4.17
C LYS A 20 -1.65 8.76 5.59
N GLY A 21 -0.93 7.65 5.74
CA GLY A 21 -0.44 7.17 7.03
C GLY A 21 -0.97 5.80 7.46
N CYS A 22 -1.74 5.08 6.63
CA CYS A 22 -2.07 3.69 6.96
C CYS A 22 -0.83 2.80 6.86
N CYS A 23 -0.42 2.19 7.97
CA CYS A 23 0.77 1.35 8.07
C CYS A 23 0.44 -0.15 8.04
N SER A 24 -0.83 -0.52 7.99
CA SER A 24 -1.26 -1.91 8.04
C SER A 24 -2.51 -2.18 7.20
N TYR A 25 -2.67 -3.44 6.76
CA TYR A 25 -3.90 -3.88 6.07
C TYR A 25 -5.16 -3.65 6.93
N ARG A 26 -5.02 -3.75 8.26
CA ARG A 26 -6.12 -3.51 9.18
C ARG A 26 -6.61 -2.07 9.10
N GLU A 27 -5.70 -1.11 9.15
CA GLU A 27 -6.04 0.31 9.01
C GLU A 27 -6.66 0.59 7.64
N VAL A 28 -6.06 0.08 6.55
CA VAL A 28 -6.63 0.23 5.20
C VAL A 28 -8.06 -0.32 5.12
N ARG A 29 -8.33 -1.46 5.76
CA ARG A 29 -9.68 -2.04 5.87
C ARG A 29 -10.64 -1.17 6.66
N GLU A 30 -10.19 -0.60 7.78
CA GLU A 30 -11.01 0.30 8.61
C GLU A 30 -11.30 1.62 7.88
N THR A 31 -10.35 2.16 7.11
CA THR A 31 -10.50 3.41 6.36
C THR A 31 -11.34 3.28 5.09
N LEU A 32 -11.09 2.24 4.28
CA LEU A 32 -11.73 2.09 2.96
C LEU A 32 -12.87 1.07 2.96
N GLY A 33 -13.07 0.33 4.05
CA GLY A 33 -14.04 -0.76 4.11
C GLY A 33 -13.69 -1.97 3.26
N VAL A 34 -12.46 -2.07 2.70
CA VAL A 34 -12.07 -3.18 1.82
C VAL A 34 -12.26 -4.55 2.51
N ALA A 35 -12.81 -5.53 1.78
CA ALA A 35 -13.10 -6.87 2.29
C ALA A 35 -14.06 -6.93 3.52
N SER A 36 -14.85 -5.89 3.78
CA SER A 36 -15.87 -5.87 4.85
C SER A 36 -17.14 -6.67 4.54
N LYS A 37 -17.43 -6.94 3.26
CA LYS A 37 -18.61 -7.71 2.80
C LYS A 37 -18.24 -9.17 2.49
N CYS A 38 -18.11 -9.52 1.20
CA CYS A 38 -17.91 -10.91 0.78
C CYS A 38 -16.48 -11.46 1.03
N GLY A 39 -15.52 -10.60 1.37
CA GLY A 39 -14.14 -11.00 1.69
C GLY A 39 -13.27 -11.48 0.52
N LYS A 40 -13.82 -11.72 -0.67
CA LYS A 40 -13.10 -12.33 -1.81
C LYS A 40 -11.86 -11.56 -2.27
N CYS A 41 -11.87 -10.23 -2.12
CA CYS A 41 -10.74 -9.37 -2.47
C CYS A 41 -9.63 -9.34 -1.41
N ALA A 42 -9.77 -10.01 -0.26
CA ALA A 42 -8.85 -9.85 0.87
C ALA A 42 -7.40 -10.22 0.52
N CYS A 43 -7.19 -11.29 -0.25
CA CYS A 43 -5.83 -11.69 -0.65
C CYS A 43 -5.18 -10.63 -1.55
N LEU A 44 -5.88 -10.21 -2.60
CA LEU A 44 -5.41 -9.18 -3.53
C LEU A 44 -5.18 -7.84 -2.82
N ALA A 45 -6.09 -7.43 -1.94
CA ALA A 45 -5.93 -6.20 -1.17
C ALA A 45 -4.71 -6.23 -0.25
N LYS A 46 -4.44 -7.38 0.39
CA LYS A 46 -3.23 -7.56 1.23
C LYS A 46 -1.95 -7.51 0.41
N GLU A 47 -1.96 -8.07 -0.80
CA GLU A 47 -0.83 -8.02 -1.73
C GLU A 47 -0.53 -6.57 -2.10
N VAL A 48 -1.52 -5.81 -2.59
CA VAL A 48 -1.36 -4.38 -2.92
C VAL A 48 -0.84 -3.59 -1.71
N VAL A 49 -1.36 -3.84 -0.50
CA VAL A 49 -0.87 -3.17 0.71
C VAL A 49 0.59 -3.51 0.99
N ARG A 50 0.97 -4.78 0.91
CA ARG A 50 2.34 -5.23 1.17
C ARG A 50 3.30 -4.61 0.16
N ASP A 51 2.98 -4.72 -1.12
CA ASP A 51 3.83 -4.24 -2.21
C ASP A 51 4.07 -2.73 -2.06
N THR A 52 3.00 -1.97 -1.78
CA THR A 52 3.09 -0.52 -1.56
C THR A 52 3.97 -0.18 -0.35
N LEU A 53 3.81 -0.88 0.78
CA LEU A 53 4.65 -0.65 1.97
C LEU A 53 6.12 -1.02 1.72
N THR A 54 6.38 -2.10 1.00
CA THR A 54 7.73 -2.51 0.62
C THR A 54 8.37 -1.50 -0.34
N GLU A 55 7.64 -1.04 -1.36
CA GLU A 55 8.11 0.01 -2.28
C GLU A 55 8.49 1.30 -1.55
N LEU A 56 7.68 1.72 -0.57
CA LEU A 56 7.98 2.89 0.27
C LEU A 56 9.25 2.69 1.09
N GLN A 57 9.43 1.52 1.70
CA GLN A 57 10.64 1.18 2.47
C GLN A 57 11.90 1.18 1.58
N THR A 58 11.82 0.58 0.40
CA THR A 58 12.94 0.56 -0.56
C THR A 58 13.30 1.97 -1.03
N THR A 59 12.30 2.79 -1.32
CA THR A 59 12.52 4.19 -1.75
C THR A 59 13.13 5.05 -0.63
N GLN A 60 12.72 4.83 0.62
CA GLN A 60 13.32 5.52 1.76
C GLN A 60 14.76 5.07 2.02
N ALA A 61 15.05 3.78 1.84
CA ALA A 61 16.39 3.23 2.04
C ALA A 61 17.39 3.75 1.00
N SER A 62 16.98 3.95 -0.25
CA SER A 62 17.84 4.51 -1.30
C SER A 62 18.15 5.99 -1.11
N LEU A 63 17.26 6.75 -0.46
CA LEU A 63 17.48 8.16 -0.11
C LEU A 63 18.39 8.35 1.12
N ALA A 64 18.47 7.36 2.00
CA ALA A 64 19.27 7.42 3.22
C ALA A 64 20.77 7.20 2.98
N TYR A 65 21.15 6.63 1.83
CA TYR A 65 22.54 6.54 1.37
C TYR A 65 22.73 7.45 0.15
N PRO A 66 23.00 8.75 0.32
CA PRO A 66 23.55 9.52 -0.79
C PRO A 66 24.86 8.83 -1.17
N ALA A 67 24.97 8.40 -2.42
CA ALA A 67 26.17 7.81 -2.99
C ALA A 67 27.27 8.88 -3.13
N GLU A 68 27.78 9.40 -2.01
CA GLU A 68 28.95 10.27 -1.95
C GLU A 68 30.20 9.42 -1.70
N PHE A 69 30.52 8.53 -2.64
CA PHE A 69 31.88 8.00 -2.76
C PHE A 69 32.20 7.59 -4.20
N SER A 70 32.19 8.55 -5.13
CA SER A 70 32.99 8.41 -6.36
C SER A 70 33.04 9.70 -7.17
N ALA A 71 34.10 10.47 -6.97
CA ALA A 71 34.95 10.92 -8.06
C ALA A 71 36.27 11.41 -7.43
N ALA A 72 37.36 10.79 -7.86
CA ALA A 72 38.74 11.07 -7.45
C ALA A 72 39.22 12.45 -7.92
#